data_AF-A0A7S4PJB1-F1
#
_entry.id   AF-A0A7S4PJB1-F1
#
_cell.length_a   1.000
_cell.length_b   1.000
_cell.length_c   1.000
_cell.angle_alpha   90.00
_cell.angle_beta   90.00
_cell.angle_gamma   90.00
#
_symmetry.space_group_name_H-M   'P 1'
#
loop_
_entity.id
_entity.type
_entity.pdbx_description
1 polymer ?
#
loop_
_entity_poly.entity_id
_entity_poly.type
_entity_poly.pdbx_seq_one_letter_code
_entity_poly.pdbx_strand_id
1 'polypeptide(L)'
;DGGHLDLFECDPTALEPTKPSVSLLPTYNTFNFFKVGDTSYHQVREVLSRSGRTSISGWFKGPPFNYTPKPPSFFNPQAYWSLPPLSDSQEMKLTSQEKKELTKWISPVYLKEENMKGVNEKIMEEGSVFLQNILLPGVYEGVLREFRFLELVKKEKGGEKKKKKRPKTIRQRSEELKKGEEEARGGNKGPTLPGEDNFVHWDEVGPANRRHYYRLKGIDKGEIVDNDGKKKETEEKEPEDTSGKETILSLFSFLRSSAFSSYLRSLSGLELVKGEGEVRRFGHGCYTLMNDDDPTSNKESLDVYFTFVGNEEWEEDHGGWVSYIAKDEEDGELLTVTPIPNSMAIVFRDTGCLKFVKYLNRNAPASLFDISMTFSEAEGEGNEESDEESDEERDKE
;
A
#
# COMPACT_ATOMS: atom_id res chain seq x y z
N ASP A 1 13.15 -16.51 -20.90
CA ASP A 1 13.94 -16.93 -19.72
C ASP A 1 14.04 -15.91 -18.61
N GLY A 2 13.70 -14.63 -18.80
CA GLY A 2 13.78 -13.64 -17.72
C GLY A 2 15.22 -13.22 -17.43
N GLY A 3 15.54 -12.81 -16.21
CA GLY A 3 16.93 -12.55 -15.78
C GLY A 3 17.63 -11.35 -16.41
N HIS A 4 16.87 -10.40 -16.96
CA HIS A 4 17.41 -9.19 -17.58
C HIS A 4 18.01 -8.28 -16.51
N LEU A 5 19.10 -7.57 -16.86
CA LEU A 5 19.56 -6.42 -16.09
C LEU A 5 18.77 -5.19 -16.57
N ASP A 6 17.86 -4.73 -15.73
CA ASP A 6 17.05 -3.54 -15.98
C ASP A 6 17.71 -2.32 -15.31
N LEU A 7 17.92 -1.25 -16.07
CA LEU A 7 18.42 0.04 -15.59
C LEU A 7 17.28 1.05 -15.60
N PHE A 8 17.12 1.81 -14.52
CA PHE A 8 15.99 2.75 -14.37
C PHE A 8 16.36 4.18 -14.78
N GLU A 9 15.39 4.89 -15.34
CA GLU A 9 15.38 6.35 -15.35
C GLU A 9 15.23 6.88 -13.91
N CYS A 10 15.87 8.01 -13.59
CA CYS A 10 15.78 8.66 -12.28
C CYS A 10 15.06 10.01 -12.41
N ASP A 11 14.12 10.29 -11.52
CA ASP A 11 13.54 11.63 -11.39
C ASP A 11 14.62 12.58 -10.85
N PRO A 12 14.95 13.68 -11.56
CA PRO A 12 16.03 14.57 -11.17
C PRO A 12 15.75 15.38 -9.90
N THR A 13 14.49 15.48 -9.48
CA THR A 13 14.06 16.22 -8.29
C THR A 13 13.96 15.30 -7.09
N ALA A 14 13.30 14.15 -7.24
CA ALA A 14 13.10 13.20 -6.15
C ALA A 14 14.33 12.30 -5.91
N LEU A 15 15.22 12.16 -6.90
CA LEU A 15 16.32 11.20 -6.92
C LEU A 15 15.85 9.75 -6.71
N GLU A 16 14.67 9.45 -7.26
CA GLU A 16 14.00 8.15 -7.18
C GLU A 16 13.85 7.51 -8.58
N PRO A 17 13.93 6.17 -8.68
CA PRO A 17 13.72 5.47 -9.93
C PRO A 17 12.26 5.57 -10.39
N THR A 18 12.09 5.72 -11.70
CA THR A 18 10.78 5.78 -12.35
C THR A 18 10.48 4.45 -13.04
N LYS A 19 10.84 4.33 -14.32
CA LYS A 19 10.62 3.13 -15.13
C LYS A 19 11.95 2.59 -15.68
N PRO A 20 12.03 1.30 -16.01
CA PRO A 20 13.16 0.75 -16.76
C PRO A 20 13.32 1.49 -18.11
N SER A 21 14.52 1.97 -18.37
CA SER A 21 14.88 2.66 -19.63
C SER A 21 15.72 1.76 -20.54
N VAL A 22 16.54 0.89 -19.95
CA VAL A 22 17.37 -0.08 -20.65
C VAL A 22 17.20 -1.45 -20.01
N SER A 23 16.96 -2.47 -20.83
CA SER A 23 16.88 -3.88 -20.40
C SER A 23 17.89 -4.71 -21.18
N LEU A 24 18.90 -5.24 -20.48
CA LEU A 24 19.96 -6.03 -21.08
C LEU A 24 19.72 -7.52 -20.84
N LEU A 25 19.57 -8.29 -21.93
CA LEU A 25 19.50 -9.74 -21.85
C LEU A 25 20.88 -10.31 -21.51
N PRO A 26 21.01 -11.15 -20.47
CA PRO A 26 22.28 -11.80 -20.17
C PRO A 26 22.63 -12.78 -21.30
N THR A 27 23.89 -12.75 -21.74
CA THR A 27 24.44 -13.75 -22.67
C THR A 27 25.77 -14.26 -22.14
N TYR A 28 26.13 -15.47 -22.54
CA TYR A 28 27.37 -16.11 -22.08
C TYR A 28 28.59 -15.24 -22.40
N ASN A 29 29.52 -15.17 -21.45
CA ASN A 29 30.76 -14.40 -21.57
C ASN A 29 30.57 -12.89 -21.84
N THR A 30 29.48 -12.31 -21.33
CA THR A 30 29.23 -10.86 -21.36
C THR A 30 29.53 -10.23 -20.01
N PHE A 31 30.27 -9.12 -20.04
CA PHE A 31 30.61 -8.32 -18.87
C PHE A 31 29.90 -6.97 -18.94
N ASN A 32 29.03 -6.68 -17.97
CA ASN A 32 28.36 -5.39 -17.82
C ASN A 32 28.92 -4.65 -16.60
N PHE A 33 29.21 -3.37 -16.75
CA PHE A 33 29.67 -2.52 -15.66
C PHE A 33 29.12 -1.09 -15.81
N PHE A 34 28.91 -0.42 -14.69
CA PHE A 34 28.49 0.98 -14.62
C PHE A 34 29.03 1.60 -13.34
N LYS A 35 29.14 2.93 -13.33
CA LYS A 35 29.59 3.67 -12.15
C LYS A 35 28.47 3.70 -11.11
N VAL A 36 28.80 3.39 -9.86
CA VAL A 36 27.89 3.56 -8.72
C VAL A 36 27.71 5.05 -8.42
N GLY A 37 26.46 5.48 -8.23
CA GLY A 37 26.12 6.84 -7.81
C GLY A 37 24.65 6.99 -7.48
N ASP A 38 24.21 8.22 -7.21
CA ASP A 38 22.85 8.55 -6.73
C ASP A 38 21.71 8.11 -7.68
N THR A 39 22.03 7.82 -8.95
CA THR A 39 21.06 7.51 -10.01
C THR A 39 21.22 6.13 -10.61
N SER A 40 22.16 5.30 -10.12
CA SER A 40 22.46 3.98 -10.70
C SER A 40 21.49 2.89 -10.25
N TYR A 41 20.18 3.17 -10.25
CA TYR A 41 19.13 2.21 -9.89
C TYR A 41 19.02 1.12 -10.96
N HIS A 42 19.04 -0.13 -10.51
CA HIS A 42 18.97 -1.29 -11.37
C HIS A 42 18.36 -2.48 -10.64
N GLN A 43 17.85 -3.45 -11.39
CA GLN A 43 17.36 -4.72 -10.85
C GLN A 43 17.70 -5.88 -11.78
N VAL A 44 17.64 -7.09 -11.25
CA VAL A 44 17.62 -8.31 -12.06
C VAL A 44 16.17 -8.80 -12.12
N ARG A 45 15.59 -8.81 -13.33
CA ARG A 45 14.22 -9.30 -13.54
C ARG A 45 14.12 -10.78 -13.17
N GLU A 46 12.95 -11.19 -12.67
CA GLU A 46 12.63 -12.58 -12.36
C GLU A 46 13.10 -13.55 -13.46
N VAL A 47 13.75 -14.63 -13.05
CA VAL A 47 14.16 -15.73 -13.94
C VAL A 47 12.95 -16.64 -14.14
N LEU A 48 12.59 -16.80 -15.40
CA LEU A 48 11.40 -17.51 -15.85
C LEU A 48 11.72 -18.94 -16.33
N SER A 49 13.00 -19.27 -16.51
CA SER A 49 13.45 -20.61 -16.94
C SER A 49 13.79 -21.48 -15.73
N ARG A 50 13.66 -22.80 -15.90
CA ARG A 50 14.08 -23.78 -14.87
C ARG A 50 15.61 -23.95 -14.79
N SER A 51 16.33 -23.54 -15.82
CA SER A 51 17.78 -23.77 -15.96
C SER A 51 18.64 -22.83 -15.09
N GLY A 52 18.02 -21.89 -14.36
CA GLY A 52 18.71 -20.90 -13.55
C GLY A 52 19.51 -19.88 -14.37
N ARG A 53 20.03 -18.85 -13.69
CA ARG A 53 20.93 -17.83 -14.25
C ARG A 53 22.16 -17.73 -13.37
N THR A 54 23.30 -18.24 -13.83
CA THR A 54 24.57 -18.09 -13.12
C THR A 54 25.28 -16.81 -13.56
N SER A 55 25.75 -16.03 -12.59
CA SER A 55 26.55 -14.83 -12.84
C SER A 55 27.58 -14.61 -11.73
N ILE A 56 28.68 -13.93 -12.07
CA ILE A 56 29.63 -13.40 -11.09
C ILE A 56 29.41 -11.89 -11.02
N SER A 57 29.23 -11.34 -9.83
CA SER A 57 29.04 -9.92 -9.57
C SER A 57 30.01 -9.42 -8.49
N GLY A 58 30.36 -8.14 -8.53
CA GLY A 58 31.24 -7.53 -7.54
C GLY A 58 31.44 -6.04 -7.77
N TRP A 59 32.23 -5.42 -6.88
CA TRP A 59 32.50 -3.99 -6.90
C TRP A 59 34.00 -3.71 -6.92
N PHE A 60 34.41 -2.74 -7.75
CA PHE A 60 35.73 -2.13 -7.64
C PHE A 60 35.65 -0.96 -6.65
N LYS A 61 36.45 -1.00 -5.59
CA LYS A 61 36.49 0.06 -4.58
C LYS A 61 37.32 1.24 -5.07
N GLY A 62 36.86 2.45 -4.78
CA GLY A 62 37.54 3.71 -5.08
C GLY A 62 37.49 4.67 -3.89
N PRO A 63 37.84 5.95 -4.09
CA PRO A 63 37.64 6.99 -3.09
C PRO A 63 36.18 7.04 -2.60
N PRO A 64 35.92 7.50 -1.36
CA PRO A 64 34.58 7.62 -0.84
C PRO A 64 33.73 8.50 -1.75
N PHE A 65 32.51 8.04 -2.05
CA PHE A 65 31.53 8.77 -2.82
C PHE A 65 30.58 9.47 -1.86
N ASN A 66 30.48 10.80 -1.97
CA ASN A 66 29.54 11.58 -1.17
C ASN A 66 28.18 11.52 -1.86
N TYR A 67 27.28 10.72 -1.29
CA TYR A 67 25.90 10.62 -1.76
C TYR A 67 25.16 11.94 -1.53
N THR A 68 24.34 12.32 -2.50
CA THR A 68 23.42 13.46 -2.32
C THR A 68 22.34 13.04 -1.32
N PRO A 69 22.13 13.78 -0.22
CA PRO A 69 21.04 13.49 0.71
C PRO A 69 19.71 13.51 -0.05
N LYS A 70 18.94 12.44 0.09
CA LYS A 70 17.62 12.38 -0.55
C LYS A 70 16.69 13.40 0.12
N PRO A 71 15.81 14.05 -0.64
CA PRO A 71 14.76 14.84 -0.02
C PRO A 71 13.92 13.94 0.91
N PRO A 72 13.39 14.46 2.03
CA PRO A 72 12.49 13.72 2.87
C PRO A 72 11.35 13.17 2.02
N SER A 73 11.00 11.89 2.22
CA SER A 73 9.86 11.33 1.52
C SER A 73 8.61 12.15 1.86
N PHE A 74 7.82 12.52 0.84
CA PHE A 74 6.56 13.19 1.07
C PHE A 74 5.61 12.23 1.80
N PHE A 75 5.52 12.39 3.11
CA PHE A 75 4.44 11.84 3.92
C PHE A 75 3.11 12.36 3.36
N ASN A 76 2.13 11.49 3.13
CA ASN A 76 0.81 11.91 2.68
C ASN A 76 -0.17 11.93 3.87
N PRO A 77 -0.34 13.08 4.55
CA PRO A 77 -1.23 13.21 5.70
C PRO A 77 -2.73 13.10 5.36
N GLN A 78 -3.13 12.98 4.08
CA GLN A 78 -4.55 12.87 3.71
C GLN A 78 -5.14 11.45 3.84
N ALA A 79 -4.34 10.44 4.20
CA ALA A 79 -4.81 9.06 4.33
C ALA A 79 -5.34 8.71 5.75
N TYR A 80 -5.34 9.66 6.67
CA TYR A 80 -5.75 9.45 8.07
C TYR A 80 -7.21 9.80 8.32
N TRP A 81 -7.88 9.00 9.14
CA TRP A 81 -9.13 9.39 9.81
C TRP A 81 -8.95 9.32 11.32
N SER A 82 -9.63 10.23 12.02
CA SER A 82 -9.67 10.23 13.48
C SER A 82 -10.74 9.26 13.97
N LEU A 83 -10.41 8.48 14.99
CA LEU A 83 -11.37 7.67 15.72
C LEU A 83 -11.96 8.53 16.86
N PRO A 84 -13.26 8.40 17.17
CA PRO A 84 -13.85 9.12 18.29
C PRO A 84 -13.19 8.68 19.60
N PRO A 85 -12.82 9.61 20.50
CA PRO A 85 -12.19 9.26 21.78
C PRO A 85 -13.13 8.38 22.61
N LEU A 86 -12.56 7.47 23.42
CA LEU A 86 -13.33 6.80 24.47
C LEU A 86 -13.81 7.88 25.43
N SER A 87 -15.12 7.93 25.70
CA SER A 87 -15.62 8.79 26.79
C SER A 87 -15.14 8.20 28.13
N ASP A 88 -14.71 9.04 29.07
CA ASP A 88 -14.18 8.70 30.42
C ASP A 88 -15.02 7.70 31.27
N SER A 89 -16.20 7.31 30.80
CA SER A 89 -17.18 6.45 31.48
C SER A 89 -17.49 5.14 30.75
N GLN A 90 -16.83 4.82 29.64
CA GLN A 90 -17.07 3.57 28.91
C GLN A 90 -15.98 2.54 29.20
N GLU A 91 -16.38 1.42 29.82
CA GLU A 91 -15.66 0.15 29.67
C GLU A 91 -15.51 -0.14 28.16
N MET A 92 -14.42 -0.80 27.73
CA MET A 92 -14.20 -1.27 26.35
C MET A 92 -15.20 -2.36 25.93
N LYS A 93 -16.50 -2.06 26.02
CA LYS A 93 -17.62 -2.96 25.74
C LYS A 93 -18.47 -2.39 24.62
N LEU A 94 -18.78 -3.26 23.67
CA LEU A 94 -19.65 -2.96 22.55
C LEU A 94 -21.08 -2.68 23.00
N THR A 95 -21.65 -1.58 22.50
CA THR A 95 -23.08 -1.26 22.66
C THR A 95 -23.96 -2.20 21.81
N SER A 96 -25.24 -2.30 22.14
CA SER A 96 -26.20 -3.10 21.36
C SER A 96 -26.31 -2.67 19.90
N GLN A 97 -26.16 -1.36 19.63
CA GLN A 97 -26.21 -0.82 18.27
C GLN A 97 -24.96 -1.18 17.48
N GLU A 98 -23.78 -1.12 18.09
CA GLU A 98 -22.52 -1.53 17.45
C GLU A 98 -22.52 -3.04 17.19
N LYS A 99 -23.01 -3.86 18.14
CA LYS A 99 -23.18 -5.31 17.93
C LYS A 99 -24.08 -5.58 16.71
N LYS A 100 -25.20 -4.86 16.58
CA LYS A 100 -26.10 -4.97 15.42
C LYS A 100 -25.39 -4.59 14.11
N GLU A 101 -24.59 -3.54 14.11
CA GLU A 101 -23.83 -3.15 12.92
C GLU A 101 -22.78 -4.20 12.55
N LEU A 102 -22.02 -4.70 13.52
CA LEU A 102 -21.01 -5.74 13.32
C LEU A 102 -21.60 -7.03 12.73
N THR A 103 -22.81 -7.43 13.13
CA THR A 103 -23.46 -8.65 12.61
C THR A 103 -23.76 -8.63 11.11
N LYS A 104 -23.74 -7.46 10.47
CA LYS A 104 -23.92 -7.33 9.01
C LYS A 104 -22.66 -7.68 8.22
N TRP A 105 -21.50 -7.71 8.88
CA TRP A 105 -20.18 -7.79 8.23
C TRP A 105 -19.33 -8.94 8.77
N ILE A 106 -19.28 -9.09 10.09
CA ILE A 106 -18.38 -10.01 10.81
C ILE A 106 -19.11 -11.30 11.15
N SER A 107 -18.39 -12.42 11.02
CA SER A 107 -18.86 -13.75 11.40
C SER A 107 -19.31 -13.79 12.88
N PRO A 108 -20.51 -14.34 13.19
CA PRO A 108 -21.03 -14.38 14.56
C PRO A 108 -20.12 -15.10 15.56
N VAL A 109 -19.22 -15.97 15.08
CA VAL A 109 -18.24 -16.65 15.92
C VAL A 109 -17.33 -15.63 16.61
N TYR A 110 -16.89 -14.59 15.91
CA TYR A 110 -15.97 -13.58 16.44
C TYR A 110 -16.67 -12.42 17.17
N LEU A 111 -17.99 -12.49 17.34
CA LEU A 111 -18.80 -11.53 18.10
C LEU A 111 -19.25 -12.07 19.46
N LYS A 112 -18.92 -13.34 19.78
CA LYS A 112 -19.15 -13.93 21.10
C LYS A 112 -18.11 -13.41 22.08
N GLU A 113 -18.54 -13.02 23.28
CA GLU A 113 -17.66 -12.44 24.31
C GLU A 113 -16.51 -13.37 24.70
N GLU A 114 -16.76 -14.69 24.79
CA GLU A 114 -15.73 -15.70 25.06
C GLU A 114 -14.62 -15.70 23.99
N ASN A 115 -15.02 -15.64 22.71
CA ASN A 115 -14.07 -15.67 21.61
C ASN A 115 -13.32 -14.34 21.49
N MET A 116 -14.00 -13.20 21.68
CA MET A 116 -13.35 -11.89 21.70
C MET A 116 -12.30 -11.81 22.82
N LYS A 117 -12.61 -12.34 24.00
CA LYS A 117 -11.66 -12.44 25.12
C LYS A 117 -10.46 -13.31 24.78
N GLY A 118 -10.68 -14.49 24.18
CA GLY A 118 -9.60 -15.36 23.74
C GLY A 118 -8.71 -14.72 22.66
N VAL A 119 -9.30 -13.95 21.74
CA VAL A 119 -8.53 -13.17 20.75
C VAL A 119 -7.68 -12.10 21.43
N ASN A 120 -8.25 -11.39 22.41
CA ASN A 120 -7.54 -10.38 23.18
C ASN A 120 -6.35 -10.95 23.97
N GLU A 121 -6.56 -12.07 24.67
CA GLU A 121 -5.50 -12.81 25.37
C GLU A 121 -4.36 -13.19 24.43
N LYS A 122 -4.68 -13.70 23.23
CA LYS A 122 -3.69 -14.06 22.22
C LYS A 122 -2.92 -12.86 21.68
N ILE A 123 -3.58 -11.71 21.45
CA ILE A 123 -2.88 -10.47 21.04
C ILE A 123 -1.93 -10.01 22.14
N MET A 124 -2.35 -10.06 23.41
CA MET A 124 -1.50 -9.65 24.54
C MET A 124 -0.31 -10.58 24.76
N GLU A 125 -0.44 -11.88 24.49
CA GLU A 125 0.62 -12.87 24.69
C GLU A 125 1.59 -12.98 23.50
N GLU A 126 1.05 -13.06 22.28
CA GLU A 126 1.81 -13.34 21.05
C GLU A 126 2.07 -12.10 20.19
N GLY A 127 1.47 -10.94 20.53
CA GLY A 127 1.53 -9.73 19.71
C GLY A 127 0.79 -9.85 18.37
N SER A 128 0.19 -11.00 18.06
CA SER A 128 -0.50 -11.22 16.79
C SER A 128 -1.58 -12.31 16.85
N VAL A 129 -2.55 -12.22 15.94
CA VAL A 129 -3.61 -13.21 15.80
C VAL A 129 -4.13 -13.28 14.35
N PHE A 130 -4.47 -14.49 13.92
CA PHE A 130 -5.03 -14.75 12.59
C PHE A 130 -6.42 -15.36 12.71
N LEU A 131 -7.43 -14.65 12.22
CA LEU A 131 -8.83 -15.06 12.23
C LEU A 131 -9.23 -15.47 10.82
N GLN A 132 -9.80 -16.65 10.64
CA GLN A 132 -10.25 -17.15 9.34
C GLN A 132 -11.76 -17.13 9.25
N ASN A 133 -12.31 -16.94 8.05
CA ASN A 133 -13.74 -16.75 7.83
C ASN A 133 -14.29 -15.56 8.64
N ILE A 134 -13.57 -14.45 8.65
CA ILE A 134 -13.89 -13.27 9.45
C ILE A 134 -15.09 -12.51 8.91
N LEU A 135 -15.19 -12.33 7.59
CA LEU A 135 -16.34 -11.69 6.96
C LEU A 135 -17.43 -12.73 6.68
N LEU A 136 -18.69 -12.28 6.69
CA LEU A 136 -19.79 -13.10 6.22
C LEU A 136 -19.51 -13.58 4.78
N PRO A 137 -19.79 -14.85 4.44
CA PRO A 137 -19.45 -15.40 3.12
C PRO A 137 -19.98 -14.57 1.95
N GLY A 138 -21.22 -14.07 2.03
CA GLY A 138 -21.80 -13.24 0.97
C GLY A 138 -21.06 -11.91 0.76
N VAL A 139 -20.60 -11.27 1.85
CA VAL A 139 -19.79 -10.05 1.79
C VAL A 139 -18.44 -10.35 1.16
N TYR A 140 -17.76 -11.40 1.62
CA TYR A 140 -16.45 -11.79 1.12
C TYR A 140 -16.48 -12.06 -0.39
N GLU A 141 -17.39 -12.92 -0.83
CA GLU A 141 -17.55 -13.30 -2.24
C GLU A 141 -17.97 -12.12 -3.11
N GLY A 142 -18.82 -11.23 -2.59
CA GLY A 142 -19.23 -10.00 -3.27
C GLY A 142 -18.05 -9.06 -3.54
N VAL A 143 -17.24 -8.80 -2.51
CA VAL A 143 -16.05 -7.93 -2.59
C VAL A 143 -14.97 -8.53 -3.49
N LEU A 144 -14.65 -9.82 -3.31
CA LEU A 144 -13.64 -10.51 -4.12
C LEU A 144 -14.02 -10.51 -5.61
N ARG A 145 -15.30 -10.73 -5.92
CA ARG A 145 -15.82 -10.67 -7.29
C ARG A 145 -15.62 -9.28 -7.91
N GLU A 146 -15.89 -8.21 -7.16
CA GLU A 146 -15.70 -6.85 -7.66
C GLU A 146 -14.21 -6.50 -7.82
N PHE A 147 -13.33 -6.92 -6.90
CA PHE A 147 -11.89 -6.75 -7.07
C PHE A 147 -11.36 -7.41 -8.35
N ARG A 148 -11.79 -8.65 -8.62
CA ARG A 148 -11.46 -9.38 -9.86
C ARG A 148 -12.04 -8.69 -11.10
N PHE A 149 -13.25 -8.14 -11.01
CA PHE A 149 -13.83 -7.37 -12.11
C PHE A 149 -13.00 -6.12 -12.40
N LEU A 150 -12.67 -5.31 -11.39
CA LEU A 150 -11.89 -4.09 -11.52
C LEU A 150 -10.46 -4.35 -12.03
N GLU A 151 -9.87 -5.50 -11.70
CA GLU A 151 -8.58 -5.92 -12.26
C GLU A 151 -8.62 -6.12 -13.78
N LEU A 152 -9.74 -6.63 -14.32
CA LEU A 152 -9.92 -6.89 -15.75
C LEU A 152 -10.26 -5.63 -16.55
N VAL A 153 -10.85 -4.62 -15.90
CA VAL A 153 -11.17 -3.33 -16.54
C VAL A 153 -9.86 -2.58 -16.82
N LYS A 154 -9.35 -2.75 -18.04
CA LYS A 154 -8.23 -1.94 -18.54
C LYS A 154 -8.69 -0.48 -18.62
N LYS A 155 -7.84 0.46 -18.19
CA LYS A 155 -7.96 1.86 -18.62
C LYS A 155 -8.07 1.84 -20.15
N GLU A 156 -9.23 2.15 -20.71
CA GLU A 156 -9.31 2.63 -22.08
C GLU A 156 -8.51 3.94 -22.08
N LYS A 157 -7.20 3.85 -22.24
CA LYS A 157 -6.39 5.02 -22.56
C LYS A 157 -6.99 5.56 -23.83
N GLY A 158 -7.61 6.74 -23.75
CA GLY A 158 -8.22 7.46 -24.87
C GLY A 158 -7.37 7.36 -26.11
N GLY A 159 -7.69 6.37 -26.94
CA GLY A 159 -7.04 6.11 -28.20
C GLY A 159 -7.67 7.02 -29.24
N GLU A 160 -7.39 8.33 -29.17
CA GLU A 160 -7.47 9.11 -30.39
C GLU A 160 -6.51 8.46 -31.39
N LYS A 161 -7.09 7.79 -32.41
CA LYS A 161 -6.37 7.37 -33.60
C LYS A 161 -5.74 8.62 -34.22
N LYS A 162 -4.50 8.96 -33.85
CA LYS A 162 -3.69 9.93 -34.58
C LYS A 162 -3.50 9.40 -35.99
N LYS A 163 -4.36 9.85 -36.91
CA LYS A 163 -4.14 9.72 -38.35
C LYS A 163 -2.72 10.24 -38.63
N LYS A 164 -1.83 9.39 -39.16
CA LYS A 164 -0.50 9.77 -39.64
C LYS A 164 -0.64 10.99 -40.57
N LYS A 165 -0.37 12.21 -40.08
CA LYS A 165 -0.26 13.39 -40.93
C LYS A 165 1.12 13.36 -41.59
N ARG A 166 1.13 13.55 -42.91
CA ARG A 166 2.34 13.64 -43.74
C ARG A 166 3.26 14.76 -43.23
N PRO A 167 4.59 14.64 -43.37
CA PRO A 167 5.52 15.67 -42.92
C PRO A 167 5.27 16.99 -43.64
N LYS A 168 5.14 18.08 -42.86
CA LYS A 168 4.93 19.45 -43.34
C LYS A 168 6.27 20.11 -43.73
N THR A 169 6.24 21.04 -44.69
CA THR A 169 7.42 21.77 -45.19
C THR A 169 7.87 22.89 -44.25
N ILE A 170 9.14 23.29 -44.36
CA ILE A 170 9.82 24.29 -43.51
C ILE A 170 9.07 25.63 -43.45
N ARG A 171 8.39 26.05 -44.53
CA ARG A 171 7.57 27.27 -44.58
C ARG A 171 6.36 27.25 -43.64
N GLN A 172 5.77 26.09 -43.39
CA GLN A 172 4.63 25.95 -42.48
C GLN A 172 5.05 26.00 -41.00
N ARG A 173 6.34 25.72 -40.71
CA ARG A 173 6.92 25.81 -39.36
C ARG A 173 7.23 27.25 -38.95
N SER A 174 7.60 28.11 -39.91
CA SER A 174 7.92 29.53 -39.64
C SER A 174 6.68 30.41 -39.38
N GLU A 175 5.50 30.01 -39.83
CA GLU A 175 4.25 30.74 -39.59
C GLU A 175 3.62 30.40 -38.23
N GLU A 176 3.80 29.17 -37.73
CA GLU A 176 3.35 28.77 -36.37
C GLU A 176 4.25 29.37 -35.28
N LEU A 177 5.56 29.54 -35.53
CA LEU A 177 6.49 30.23 -34.60
C LEU A 177 6.12 31.70 -34.36
N LYS A 178 5.52 32.37 -35.34
CA LYS A 178 5.04 33.76 -35.19
C LYS A 178 3.69 33.87 -34.49
N LYS A 179 2.89 32.79 -34.43
CA LYS A 179 1.63 32.77 -33.66
C LYS A 179 1.83 32.35 -32.21
N GLY A 180 2.89 31.61 -31.89
CA GLY A 180 3.22 31.19 -30.53
C GLY A 180 3.76 32.29 -29.60
N GLU A 181 4.24 33.41 -30.16
CA GLU A 181 4.80 34.52 -29.35
C GLU A 181 3.74 35.52 -28.84
N GLU A 182 2.48 35.46 -29.31
CA GLU A 182 1.39 36.31 -28.81
C GLU A 182 0.51 35.64 -27.72
N GLU A 183 0.58 34.31 -27.53
CA GLU A 183 -0.22 33.60 -26.50
C GLU A 183 0.51 33.41 -25.15
N ALA A 184 1.74 33.90 -25.00
CA ALA A 184 2.54 33.75 -23.77
C ALA A 184 2.29 34.82 -22.68
N ARG A 185 1.15 35.53 -22.71
CA ARG A 185 0.71 36.46 -21.65
C ARG A 185 -0.77 36.29 -21.33
N GLY A 186 -1.09 35.19 -20.67
CA GLY A 186 -2.39 34.95 -20.06
C GLY A 186 -2.33 33.65 -19.29
N GLY A 187 -2.22 33.73 -17.96
CA GLY A 187 -2.29 32.56 -17.11
C GLY A 187 -3.62 31.85 -17.33
N ASN A 188 -3.58 30.65 -17.89
CA ASN A 188 -4.76 29.84 -18.10
C ASN A 188 -4.50 28.42 -17.59
N LYS A 189 -5.18 28.09 -16.48
CA LYS A 189 -5.39 26.70 -16.07
C LYS A 189 -6.11 26.03 -17.24
N GLY A 190 -5.54 24.92 -17.74
CA GLY A 190 -6.18 24.13 -18.79
C GLY A 190 -7.60 23.71 -18.38
N PRO A 191 -8.51 23.47 -19.33
CA PRO A 191 -9.88 23.10 -19.02
C PRO A 191 -9.88 21.77 -18.28
N THR A 192 -10.23 21.80 -17.00
CA THR A 192 -10.68 20.61 -16.28
C THR A 192 -11.90 20.09 -17.02
N LEU A 193 -11.76 18.89 -17.60
CA LEU A 193 -12.90 18.16 -18.12
C LEU A 193 -13.84 17.87 -16.94
N PRO A 194 -15.14 18.20 -17.02
CA PRO A 194 -16.09 17.78 -16.01
C PRO A 194 -16.35 16.28 -16.20
N GLY A 195 -15.93 15.44 -15.26
CA GLY A 195 -16.46 14.07 -15.14
C GLY A 195 -15.49 12.89 -14.97
N GLU A 196 -14.17 13.06 -14.79
CA GLU A 196 -13.24 11.91 -14.60
C GLU A 196 -13.08 11.46 -13.13
N ASP A 197 -13.68 12.17 -12.17
CA ASP A 197 -13.30 12.12 -10.75
C ASP A 197 -14.11 11.15 -9.87
N ASN A 198 -15.03 10.37 -10.47
CA ASN A 198 -16.00 9.52 -9.78
C ASN A 198 -15.85 8.00 -10.06
N PHE A 199 -14.81 7.55 -10.77
CA PHE A 199 -14.63 6.12 -11.05
C PHE A 199 -13.61 5.45 -10.11
N VAL A 200 -14.05 4.40 -9.44
CA VAL A 200 -13.20 3.48 -8.68
C VAL A 200 -12.24 2.77 -9.64
N HIS A 201 -10.92 2.89 -9.42
CA HIS A 201 -9.91 2.28 -10.28
C HIS A 201 -8.58 2.02 -9.55
N TRP A 202 -7.77 1.12 -10.10
CA TRP A 202 -6.43 0.80 -9.61
C TRP A 202 -5.39 1.79 -10.14
N ASP A 203 -4.64 2.41 -9.23
CA ASP A 203 -3.50 3.25 -9.56
C ASP A 203 -2.21 2.62 -9.04
N GLU A 204 -1.18 2.64 -9.88
CA GLU A 204 0.14 2.10 -9.57
C GLU A 204 0.83 2.95 -8.49
N VAL A 205 1.45 2.28 -7.52
CA VAL A 205 2.15 2.88 -6.38
C VAL A 205 3.63 2.53 -6.48
N GLY A 206 4.46 3.56 -6.59
CA GLY A 206 5.92 3.50 -6.55
C GLY A 206 6.51 4.36 -5.42
N PRO A 207 7.80 4.74 -5.50
CA PRO A 207 8.77 4.38 -6.54
C PRO A 207 9.28 2.93 -6.42
N ALA A 208 9.85 2.39 -7.50
CA ALA A 208 10.24 0.99 -7.60
C ALA A 208 11.31 0.53 -6.58
N ASN A 209 12.16 1.43 -6.07
CA ASN A 209 13.11 1.11 -4.99
C ASN A 209 12.47 1.05 -3.60
N ARG A 210 11.16 1.28 -3.48
CA ARG A 210 10.43 1.19 -2.21
C ARG A 210 9.27 0.21 -2.28
N ARG A 211 8.54 0.23 -3.40
CA ARG A 211 7.29 -0.51 -3.57
C ARG A 211 6.88 -0.56 -5.03
N HIS A 212 6.13 -1.58 -5.38
CA HIS A 212 5.41 -1.68 -6.63
C HIS A 212 4.14 -2.49 -6.36
N TYR A 213 3.00 -1.82 -6.31
CA TYR A 213 1.68 -2.46 -6.18
C TYR A 213 0.62 -1.50 -6.72
N TYR A 214 -0.66 -1.86 -6.62
CA TYR A 214 -1.75 -1.01 -7.05
C TYR A 214 -2.65 -0.66 -5.87
N ARG A 215 -3.00 0.61 -5.71
CA ARG A 215 -3.95 1.10 -4.72
C ARG A 215 -5.28 1.42 -5.39
N LEU A 216 -6.39 1.06 -4.75
CA LEU A 216 -7.71 1.45 -5.22
C LEU A 216 -7.98 2.92 -4.91
N LYS A 217 -8.23 3.73 -5.94
CA LYS A 217 -8.63 5.14 -5.83
C LYS A 217 -10.15 5.27 -5.95
N GLY A 218 -10.68 6.36 -5.39
CA GLY A 218 -12.12 6.66 -5.41
C GLY A 218 -12.90 6.14 -4.19
N ILE A 219 -12.24 5.41 -3.28
CA ILE A 219 -12.83 4.92 -2.03
C ILE A 219 -12.76 5.93 -0.88
N ASP A 220 -11.82 6.88 -0.94
CA ASP A 220 -11.56 7.82 0.15
C ASP A 220 -12.60 8.94 0.26
N LYS A 221 -13.36 9.21 -0.81
CA LYS A 221 -14.31 10.33 -0.84
C LYS A 221 -15.63 10.03 -0.12
N GLY A 222 -15.92 8.78 0.25
CA GLY A 222 -17.09 8.40 1.07
C GLY A 222 -18.49 8.83 0.55
N GLU A 223 -18.57 9.52 -0.59
CA GLU A 223 -19.79 10.12 -1.11
C GLU A 223 -20.22 9.39 -2.38
N ILE A 224 -21.32 8.64 -2.28
CA ILE A 224 -22.08 8.16 -3.44
C ILE A 224 -22.79 9.38 -4.02
N VAL A 225 -22.18 10.01 -5.03
CA VAL A 225 -22.83 11.03 -5.86
C VAL A 225 -23.33 10.35 -7.14
N ASP A 226 -24.64 10.43 -7.38
CA ASP A 226 -25.22 10.02 -8.66
C ASP A 226 -24.63 10.87 -9.81
N ASN A 227 -24.80 10.42 -11.07
CA ASN A 227 -24.32 11.11 -12.27
C ASN A 227 -24.78 12.59 -12.39
N ASP A 228 -25.79 12.99 -11.61
CA ASP A 228 -26.35 14.34 -11.57
C ASP A 228 -25.90 15.17 -10.34
N GLY A 229 -24.93 14.69 -9.56
CA GLY A 229 -24.36 15.43 -8.42
C GLY A 229 -25.30 15.61 -7.21
N LYS A 230 -26.39 14.83 -7.13
CA LYS A 230 -27.25 14.77 -5.94
C LYS A 230 -26.79 13.65 -5.01
N LYS A 231 -26.78 13.94 -3.71
CA LYS A 231 -26.60 12.96 -2.63
C LYS A 231 -27.71 11.91 -2.74
N LYS A 232 -27.33 10.65 -2.85
CA LYS A 232 -28.27 9.54 -2.70
C LYS A 232 -28.55 9.36 -1.21
N GLU A 233 -29.78 9.58 -0.78
CA GLU A 233 -30.24 9.05 0.51
C GLU A 233 -30.22 7.53 0.38
N THR A 234 -29.29 6.88 1.07
CA THR A 234 -29.17 5.43 1.11
C THR A 234 -30.35 4.87 1.90
N GLU A 235 -31.40 4.42 1.21
CA GLU A 235 -32.36 3.49 1.81
C GLU A 235 -31.61 2.23 2.24
N GLU A 236 -31.81 1.80 3.49
CA GLU A 236 -31.25 0.57 4.07
C GLU A 236 -31.67 -0.64 3.22
N LYS A 237 -30.80 -1.09 2.32
CA LYS A 237 -30.94 -2.37 1.63
C LYS A 237 -29.91 -3.36 2.16
N GLU A 238 -30.37 -4.58 2.42
CA GLU A 238 -29.54 -5.74 2.77
C GLU A 238 -28.37 -5.89 1.76
N PRO A 239 -27.16 -6.27 2.21
CA PRO A 239 -25.94 -6.30 1.40
C PRO A 239 -25.96 -7.31 0.24
N GLU A 240 -27.06 -8.04 0.02
CA GLU A 240 -27.14 -9.12 -0.98
C GLU A 240 -27.44 -8.65 -2.43
N ASP A 241 -27.94 -7.43 -2.67
CA ASP A 241 -28.42 -6.99 -4.00
C ASP A 241 -27.91 -5.61 -4.47
N THR A 242 -26.68 -5.25 -4.11
CA THR A 242 -26.05 -3.98 -4.52
C THR A 242 -25.02 -4.18 -5.63
N SER A 243 -24.79 -3.14 -6.43
CA SER A 243 -23.69 -3.11 -7.41
C SER A 243 -22.38 -3.40 -6.68
N GLY A 244 -21.49 -4.27 -7.20
CA GLY A 244 -20.28 -4.69 -6.47
C GLY A 244 -19.39 -3.54 -5.98
N LYS A 245 -19.43 -2.39 -6.67
CA LYS A 245 -18.80 -1.13 -6.24
C LYS A 245 -19.37 -0.59 -4.93
N GLU A 246 -20.69 -0.65 -4.76
CA GLU A 246 -21.37 -0.23 -3.52
C GLU A 246 -20.93 -1.15 -2.37
N THR A 247 -20.76 -2.45 -2.60
CA THR A 247 -20.28 -3.39 -1.58
C THR A 247 -18.88 -3.05 -1.06
N ILE A 248 -17.92 -2.73 -1.94
CA ILE A 248 -16.56 -2.31 -1.53
C ILE A 248 -16.63 -1.01 -0.70
N LEU A 249 -17.37 -0.02 -1.18
CA LEU A 249 -17.49 1.28 -0.50
C LEU A 249 -18.16 1.14 0.87
N SER A 250 -19.22 0.32 0.96
CA SER A 250 -19.91 0.04 2.22
C SER A 250 -19.02 -0.71 3.20
N LEU A 251 -18.24 -1.72 2.75
CA LEU A 251 -17.28 -2.41 3.62
C LEU A 251 -16.23 -1.43 4.16
N PHE A 252 -15.67 -0.60 3.29
CA PHE A 252 -14.64 0.36 3.71
C PHE A 252 -15.20 1.44 4.63
N SER A 253 -16.44 1.87 4.40
CA SER A 253 -17.16 2.76 5.33
C SER A 253 -17.41 2.10 6.68
N PHE A 254 -17.73 0.80 6.71
CA PHE A 254 -17.86 0.03 7.94
C PHE A 254 -16.52 -0.09 8.69
N LEU A 255 -15.42 -0.39 7.99
CA LEU A 255 -14.08 -0.50 8.59
C LEU A 255 -13.57 0.84 9.16
N ARG A 256 -14.13 1.97 8.69
CA ARG A 256 -13.86 3.31 9.26
C ARG A 256 -14.89 3.75 10.30
N SER A 257 -15.88 2.92 10.60
CA SER A 257 -16.96 3.27 11.54
C SER A 257 -16.52 3.20 13.00
N SER A 258 -17.28 3.87 13.87
CA SER A 258 -17.09 3.75 15.32
C SER A 258 -17.34 2.32 15.80
N ALA A 259 -18.27 1.58 15.21
CA ALA A 259 -18.58 0.20 15.60
C ALA A 259 -17.39 -0.74 15.39
N PHE A 260 -16.72 -0.64 14.24
CA PHE A 260 -15.50 -1.42 13.98
C PHE A 260 -14.33 -0.97 14.85
N SER A 261 -14.21 0.34 15.08
CA SER A 261 -13.19 0.90 15.98
C SER A 261 -13.35 0.39 17.42
N SER A 262 -14.57 0.41 17.96
CA SER A 262 -14.90 -0.15 19.29
C SER A 262 -14.64 -1.65 19.34
N TYR A 263 -14.93 -2.38 18.25
CA TYR A 263 -14.62 -3.80 18.13
C TYR A 263 -13.12 -4.06 18.21
N LEU A 264 -12.30 -3.32 17.46
CA LEU A 264 -10.84 -3.43 17.51
C LEU A 264 -10.30 -3.10 18.90
N ARG A 265 -10.80 -2.06 19.58
CA ARG A 265 -10.43 -1.75 20.97
C ARG A 265 -10.74 -2.90 21.91
N SER A 266 -11.91 -3.53 21.78
CA SER A 266 -12.26 -4.71 22.57
C SER A 266 -11.41 -5.94 22.24
N LEU A 267 -10.90 -6.07 21.00
CA LEU A 267 -10.00 -7.16 20.62
C LEU A 267 -8.56 -6.91 21.06
N SER A 268 -8.02 -5.70 20.91
CA SER A 268 -6.61 -5.41 21.19
C SER A 268 -6.36 -4.99 22.64
N GLY A 269 -7.36 -4.42 23.33
CA GLY A 269 -7.18 -3.79 24.63
C GLY A 269 -6.48 -2.43 24.55
N LEU A 270 -6.35 -1.84 23.35
CA LEU A 270 -5.64 -0.58 23.10
C LEU A 270 -6.60 0.59 22.89
N GLU A 271 -6.16 1.80 23.23
CA GLU A 271 -6.92 3.04 23.03
C GLU A 271 -6.60 3.68 21.66
N LEU A 272 -7.11 3.05 20.60
CA LEU A 272 -6.86 3.50 19.23
C LEU A 272 -7.51 4.87 18.94
N VAL A 273 -6.75 5.88 18.49
CA VAL A 273 -7.25 7.24 18.19
C VAL A 273 -7.12 7.64 16.73
N LYS A 274 -6.22 7.00 15.98
CA LYS A 274 -5.95 7.31 14.58
C LYS A 274 -5.97 6.03 13.75
N GLY A 275 -6.55 6.11 12.56
CA GLY A 275 -6.51 5.03 11.58
C GLY A 275 -6.01 5.54 10.24
N GLU A 276 -5.21 4.73 9.56
CA GLU A 276 -4.91 4.84 8.13
C GLU A 276 -5.25 3.52 7.46
N GLY A 277 -5.54 3.57 6.16
CA GLY A 277 -5.92 2.36 5.45
C GLY A 277 -6.03 2.54 3.95
N GLU A 278 -5.69 1.49 3.24
CA GLU A 278 -5.73 1.43 1.79
C GLU A 278 -6.20 0.04 1.33
N VAL A 279 -6.81 0.01 0.14
CA VAL A 279 -7.13 -1.24 -0.55
C VAL A 279 -6.04 -1.48 -1.59
N ARG A 280 -5.37 -2.62 -1.52
CA ARG A 280 -4.20 -2.93 -2.35
C ARG A 280 -4.45 -4.13 -3.23
N ARG A 281 -3.78 -4.13 -4.38
CA ARG A 281 -3.65 -5.27 -5.28
C ARG A 281 -2.18 -5.50 -5.59
N PHE A 282 -1.72 -6.72 -5.30
CA PHE A 282 -0.43 -7.25 -5.69
C PHE A 282 -0.67 -8.27 -6.81
N GLY A 283 -0.33 -7.91 -8.04
CA GLY A 283 -0.22 -8.85 -9.15
C GLY A 283 1.21 -9.38 -9.28
N HIS A 284 1.46 -10.27 -10.25
CA HIS A 284 2.81 -10.74 -10.55
C HIS A 284 3.78 -9.57 -10.72
N GLY A 285 4.93 -9.62 -10.04
CA GLY A 285 5.93 -8.56 -10.04
C GLY A 285 5.72 -7.46 -8.99
N CYS A 286 4.67 -7.53 -8.18
CA CYS A 286 4.41 -6.56 -7.11
C CYS A 286 5.15 -6.93 -5.81
N TYR A 287 5.52 -5.92 -5.01
CA TYR A 287 6.26 -6.06 -3.76
C TYR A 287 6.21 -4.76 -2.94
N THR A 288 6.62 -4.85 -1.67
CA THR A 288 7.18 -3.69 -0.94
C THR A 288 8.57 -4.03 -0.42
N LEU A 289 9.36 -3.01 -0.08
CA LEU A 289 10.70 -3.16 0.47
C LEU A 289 10.75 -2.47 1.84
N MET A 290 11.56 -3.04 2.73
CA MET A 290 11.98 -2.35 3.95
C MET A 290 12.79 -1.12 3.57
N ASN A 291 12.54 0.00 4.25
CA ASN A 291 13.32 1.22 4.10
C ASN A 291 13.62 1.76 5.50
N ASP A 292 14.87 2.14 5.73
CA ASP A 292 15.29 2.69 7.03
C ASP A 292 14.60 4.02 7.37
N ASP A 293 14.12 4.72 6.34
CA ASP A 293 13.39 5.99 6.43
C ASP A 293 11.86 5.82 6.58
N ASP A 294 11.36 4.60 6.82
CA ASP A 294 9.91 4.41 7.01
C ASP A 294 9.47 5.04 8.34
N PRO A 295 8.72 6.16 8.34
CA PRO A 295 8.34 6.83 9.58
C PRO A 295 7.41 5.96 10.45
N THR A 296 6.79 4.92 9.86
CA THR A 296 5.93 4.01 10.60
C THR A 296 6.72 3.07 11.51
N SER A 297 8.00 2.80 11.26
CA SER A 297 8.82 1.91 12.09
C SER A 297 9.19 2.52 13.45
N ASN A 298 9.04 3.83 13.61
CA ASN A 298 9.44 4.54 14.83
C ASN A 298 8.28 4.76 15.81
N LYS A 299 7.13 4.12 15.57
CA LYS A 299 5.93 4.26 16.40
C LYS A 299 5.27 2.90 16.59
N GLU A 300 4.75 2.69 17.79
CA GLU A 300 3.86 1.57 18.06
C GLU A 300 2.57 1.71 17.25
N SER A 301 2.09 0.59 16.74
CA SER A 301 0.84 0.56 15.97
C SER A 301 0.22 -0.82 15.92
N LEU A 302 -1.07 -0.85 15.59
CA LEU A 302 -1.82 -2.07 15.35
C LEU A 302 -2.10 -2.19 13.85
N ASP A 303 -1.43 -3.12 13.20
CA ASP A 303 -1.67 -3.46 11.80
C ASP A 303 -2.85 -4.44 11.69
N VAL A 304 -3.79 -4.17 10.78
CA VAL A 304 -4.94 -5.03 10.49
C VAL A 304 -5.04 -5.27 8.99
N TYR A 305 -5.01 -6.55 8.59
CA TYR A 305 -5.13 -6.97 7.19
C TYR A 305 -6.37 -7.81 6.97
N PHE A 306 -7.21 -7.45 6.01
CA PHE A 306 -8.22 -8.34 5.45
C PHE A 306 -7.75 -8.89 4.11
N THR A 307 -7.65 -10.20 3.97
CA THR A 307 -7.10 -10.86 2.78
C THR A 307 -8.18 -11.40 1.85
N PHE A 308 -8.09 -11.02 0.57
CA PHE A 308 -9.01 -11.39 -0.49
C PHE A 308 -8.27 -12.12 -1.61
N VAL A 309 -8.38 -13.45 -1.59
CA VAL A 309 -7.85 -14.39 -2.60
C VAL A 309 -8.92 -15.46 -2.85
N GLY A 310 -8.88 -16.16 -3.99
CA GLY A 310 -9.81 -17.27 -4.18
C GLY A 310 -9.37 -18.50 -3.40
N ASN A 311 -10.01 -19.64 -3.70
CA ASN A 311 -9.64 -20.93 -3.11
C ASN A 311 -8.41 -21.56 -3.79
N GLU A 312 -7.55 -20.75 -4.42
CA GLU A 312 -6.32 -21.25 -5.01
C GLU A 312 -5.30 -21.63 -3.92
N GLU A 313 -4.53 -22.69 -4.14
CA GLU A 313 -3.49 -23.10 -3.19
C GLU A 313 -2.31 -22.12 -3.24
N TRP A 314 -2.04 -21.49 -2.10
CA TRP A 314 -0.96 -20.50 -1.97
C TRP A 314 0.22 -21.08 -1.19
N GLU A 315 1.32 -21.32 -1.90
CA GLU A 315 2.58 -21.76 -1.30
C GLU A 315 3.48 -20.57 -0.92
N GLU A 316 4.37 -20.77 0.06
CA GLU A 316 5.33 -19.76 0.53
C GLU A 316 6.22 -19.21 -0.60
N ASP A 317 6.65 -20.10 -1.50
CA ASP A 317 7.52 -19.78 -2.63
C ASP A 317 6.87 -18.81 -3.62
N HIS A 318 5.53 -18.70 -3.67
CA HIS A 318 4.84 -17.74 -4.54
C HIS A 318 5.10 -16.29 -4.13
N GLY A 319 5.41 -16.02 -2.85
CA GLY A 319 5.52 -14.67 -2.29
C GLY A 319 4.17 -14.09 -1.89
N GLY A 320 4.07 -12.75 -1.82
CA GLY A 320 2.85 -12.04 -1.43
C GLY A 320 2.52 -12.06 0.07
N TRP A 321 3.28 -12.80 0.89
CA TRP A 321 3.19 -12.74 2.34
C TRP A 321 3.82 -11.46 2.90
N VAL A 322 3.33 -11.02 4.06
CA VAL A 322 3.91 -9.92 4.83
C VAL A 322 4.92 -10.51 5.82
N SER A 323 6.14 -9.98 5.89
CA SER A 323 7.10 -10.37 6.94
C SER A 323 7.44 -9.16 7.78
N TYR A 324 7.53 -9.40 9.08
CA TYR A 324 7.90 -8.46 10.13
C TYR A 324 9.30 -8.81 10.63
N ILE A 325 10.18 -7.81 10.68
CA ILE A 325 11.60 -7.99 11.00
C ILE A 325 12.04 -6.95 12.03
N ALA A 326 12.78 -7.38 13.06
CA ALA A 326 13.47 -6.51 14.00
C ALA A 326 14.70 -5.88 13.33
N LYS A 327 14.82 -4.54 13.36
CA LYS A 327 15.85 -3.79 12.63
C LYS A 327 17.29 -4.16 12.97
N ASP A 328 17.55 -4.62 14.20
CA ASP A 328 18.90 -4.79 14.74
C ASP A 328 19.25 -6.27 15.09
N GLU A 329 18.55 -7.24 14.52
CA GLU A 329 18.75 -8.67 14.79
C GLU A 329 19.14 -9.47 13.53
N GLU A 330 20.26 -10.23 13.59
CA GLU A 330 20.80 -11.01 12.45
C GLU A 330 19.82 -12.09 11.93
N ASP A 331 19.01 -12.69 12.82
CA ASP A 331 17.92 -13.61 12.50
C ASP A 331 16.55 -13.00 12.89
N GLY A 332 16.39 -11.69 12.65
CA GLY A 332 15.30 -10.89 13.21
C GLY A 332 13.90 -11.10 12.62
N GLU A 333 13.60 -12.19 11.90
CA GLU A 333 12.23 -12.42 11.42
C GLU A 333 11.31 -12.76 12.61
N LEU A 334 10.34 -11.87 12.86
CA LEU A 334 9.42 -11.96 13.99
C LEU A 334 8.15 -12.71 13.62
N LEU A 335 7.60 -12.42 12.44
CA LEU A 335 6.28 -12.93 12.03
C LEU A 335 6.13 -12.91 10.50
N THR A 336 5.55 -13.98 9.96
CA THR A 336 5.11 -14.03 8.56
C THR A 336 3.58 -14.18 8.50
N VAL A 337 2.92 -13.28 7.78
CA VAL A 337 1.48 -13.32 7.49
C VAL A 337 1.29 -13.86 6.08
N THR A 338 0.85 -15.10 5.97
CA THR A 338 0.58 -15.73 4.67
C THR A 338 -0.81 -15.36 4.15
N PRO A 339 -1.00 -15.25 2.82
CA PRO A 339 -2.31 -15.00 2.26
C PRO A 339 -3.26 -16.18 2.51
N ILE A 340 -4.33 -15.95 3.27
CA ILE A 340 -5.39 -16.92 3.53
C ILE A 340 -6.73 -16.34 3.06
N PRO A 341 -7.59 -17.11 2.39
CA PRO A 341 -8.92 -16.63 2.01
C PRO A 341 -9.75 -16.23 3.23
N ASN A 342 -10.44 -15.10 3.13
CA ASN A 342 -11.34 -14.56 4.15
C ASN A 342 -10.70 -14.48 5.55
N SER A 343 -9.44 -14.10 5.62
CA SER A 343 -8.74 -13.93 6.90
C SER A 343 -8.60 -12.46 7.31
N MET A 344 -8.62 -12.24 8.63
CA MET A 344 -8.15 -11.02 9.27
C MET A 344 -6.90 -11.32 10.09
N ALA A 345 -5.79 -10.68 9.77
CA ALA A 345 -4.60 -10.66 10.61
C ALA A 345 -4.58 -9.39 11.43
N ILE A 346 -4.30 -9.50 12.74
CA ILE A 346 -4.05 -8.36 13.62
C ILE A 346 -2.63 -8.55 14.17
N VAL A 347 -1.79 -7.54 14.02
CA VAL A 347 -0.39 -7.56 14.45
C VAL A 347 -0.09 -6.27 15.21
N PHE A 348 0.25 -6.40 16.49
CA PHE A 348 0.83 -5.31 17.26
C PHE A 348 2.30 -5.17 16.86
N ARG A 349 2.69 -3.96 16.48
CA ARG A 349 4.02 -3.64 15.99
C ARG A 349 4.64 -2.59 16.89
N ASP A 350 5.74 -2.96 17.53
CA ASP A 350 6.56 -2.06 18.35
C ASP A 350 7.50 -1.21 17.47
N THR A 351 8.08 -0.19 18.07
CA THR A 351 9.20 0.59 17.55
C THR A 351 10.37 -0.31 17.12
N GLY A 352 11.02 0.04 16.01
CA GLY A 352 12.12 -0.75 15.44
C GLY A 352 11.67 -1.98 14.64
N CYS A 353 10.37 -2.27 14.56
CA CYS A 353 9.85 -3.35 13.72
C CYS A 353 9.55 -2.85 12.30
N LEU A 354 10.26 -3.44 11.33
CA LEU A 354 10.13 -3.22 9.90
C LEU A 354 9.16 -4.24 9.30
N LYS A 355 8.48 -3.88 8.20
CA LYS A 355 7.63 -4.82 7.46
C LYS A 355 7.75 -4.67 5.96
N PHE A 356 7.56 -5.77 5.25
CA PHE A 356 7.44 -5.75 3.79
C PHE A 356 6.55 -6.87 3.25
N VAL A 357 6.05 -6.70 2.03
CA VAL A 357 5.32 -7.72 1.27
C VAL A 357 6.28 -8.35 0.27
N LYS A 358 6.49 -9.66 0.39
CA LYS A 358 7.40 -10.41 -0.49
C LYS A 358 6.96 -10.29 -1.95
N TYR A 359 7.94 -10.18 -2.84
CA TYR A 359 7.76 -10.21 -4.29
C TYR A 359 6.86 -11.36 -4.75
N LEU A 360 5.73 -11.01 -5.36
CA LEU A 360 4.78 -11.96 -5.91
C LEU A 360 5.28 -12.46 -7.26
N ASN A 361 5.81 -13.68 -7.30
CA ASN A 361 6.45 -14.22 -8.50
C ASN A 361 5.42 -14.72 -9.52
N ARG A 362 5.85 -14.97 -10.76
CA ARG A 362 4.96 -15.39 -11.86
C ARG A 362 4.15 -16.67 -11.58
N ASN A 363 4.61 -17.53 -10.67
CA ASN A 363 4.02 -18.85 -10.42
C ASN A 363 2.83 -18.73 -9.46
N ALA A 364 2.69 -17.58 -8.77
CA ALA A 364 1.52 -17.31 -7.95
C ALA A 364 0.23 -17.53 -8.75
N PRO A 365 -0.78 -18.20 -8.18
CA PRO A 365 -1.95 -18.64 -8.94
C PRO A 365 -2.89 -17.49 -9.32
N ALA A 366 -2.84 -16.39 -8.58
CA ALA A 366 -3.69 -15.22 -8.76
C ALA A 366 -3.04 -13.96 -8.20
N SER A 367 -3.65 -12.80 -8.47
CA SER A 367 -3.36 -11.56 -7.75
C SER A 367 -3.86 -11.66 -6.31
N LEU A 368 -3.09 -11.09 -5.39
CA LEU A 368 -3.46 -10.89 -4.00
C LEU A 368 -4.15 -9.53 -3.86
N PHE A 369 -5.34 -9.52 -3.27
CA PHE A 369 -6.02 -8.30 -2.87
C PHE A 369 -6.08 -8.23 -1.34
N ASP A 370 -5.88 -7.06 -0.77
CA ASP A 370 -6.06 -6.85 0.66
C ASP A 370 -6.63 -5.47 1.00
N ILE A 371 -7.16 -5.36 2.21
CA ILE A 371 -7.39 -4.09 2.87
C ILE A 371 -6.37 -4.02 4.00
N SER A 372 -5.39 -3.12 3.85
CA SER A 372 -4.31 -2.88 4.81
C SER A 372 -4.68 -1.66 5.64
N MET A 373 -4.75 -1.82 6.96
CA MET A 373 -5.06 -0.74 7.89
C MET A 373 -4.00 -0.69 8.99
N THR A 374 -3.68 0.50 9.45
CA THR A 374 -2.79 0.72 10.61
C THR A 374 -3.52 1.63 11.58
N PHE A 375 -3.52 1.28 12.86
CA PHE A 375 -4.08 2.10 13.92
C PHE A 375 -3.00 2.49 14.93
N SER A 376 -3.10 3.68 15.51
CA SER A 376 -2.18 4.14 16.56
C SER A 376 -2.95 4.70 17.75
N GLU A 377 -2.33 4.62 18.92
CA GLU A 377 -2.81 5.26 20.15
C GLU A 377 -2.50 6.76 20.15
N ALA A 378 -3.03 7.48 21.14
CA ALA A 378 -2.65 8.87 21.35
C ALA A 378 -1.18 8.91 21.74
N GLU A 379 -0.41 9.79 21.11
CA GLU A 379 0.92 10.13 21.61
C GLU A 379 0.71 10.72 23.01
N GLY A 380 1.14 9.97 24.04
CA GLY A 380 1.22 10.53 25.38
C GLY A 380 2.12 11.76 25.34
N GLU A 381 1.85 12.76 26.18
CA GLU A 381 2.76 13.87 26.42
C GLU A 381 4.07 13.32 27.02
N GLY A 382 4.94 12.77 26.19
CA GLY A 382 6.24 12.29 26.56
C GLY A 382 7.12 13.50 26.85
N ASN A 383 7.57 13.62 28.10
CA ASN A 383 8.65 14.50 28.51
C ASN A 383 9.76 14.46 27.45
N GLU A 384 10.01 15.59 26.80
CA GLU A 384 11.28 15.86 26.15
C GLU A 384 12.35 15.91 27.26
N GLU A 385 12.82 14.75 27.72
CA GLU A 385 14.13 14.70 28.34
C GLU A 385 15.13 14.93 27.21
N SER A 386 15.49 16.20 27.06
CA SER A 386 16.60 16.66 26.26
C SER A 386 17.85 15.91 26.71
N ASP A 387 18.36 15.03 25.85
CA ASP A 387 19.73 14.55 25.89
C ASP A 387 20.67 15.73 25.63
N GLU A 388 20.87 16.58 26.64
CA GLU A 388 22.05 17.43 26.74
C GLU A 388 23.22 16.53 27.14
N GLU A 389 23.85 15.87 26.15
CA GLU A 389 25.18 15.30 26.36
C GLU A 389 26.14 16.45 26.70
N SER A 390 26.57 16.44 27.96
CA SER A 390 27.60 17.30 28.51
C SER A 390 28.96 17.02 27.85
N ASP A 391 29.41 17.93 27.00
CA ASP A 391 30.81 18.08 26.62
C ASP A 391 31.60 18.61 27.84
N GLU A 392 32.06 17.71 28.71
CA GLU A 392 33.09 18.02 29.71
C GLU A 392 34.29 17.06 29.64
N GLU A 393 35.45 17.69 29.41
CA GLU A 393 36.81 17.26 29.73
C GLU A 393 37.48 16.15 28.89
N ARG A 394 38.36 16.60 27.98
CA ARG A 394 39.69 15.98 27.83
C ARG A 394 40.74 16.97 27.30
N ASP A 395 41.11 17.92 28.15
CA ASP A 395 42.43 18.57 28.10
C ASP A 395 43.17 18.19 29.38
N LYS A 396 44.12 17.24 29.27
CA LYS A 396 45.24 16.97 30.20
C LYS A 396 46.09 15.82 29.68
N GLU A 397 47.13 16.18 28.93
CA GLU A 397 48.58 15.93 29.14
C GLU A 397 49.35 15.75 27.83
#